data_AF-A0A7Y2NML3-F1
#
_entry.id   AF-A0A7Y2NML3-F1
#
_cell.length_a   1.000
_cell.length_b   1.000
_cell.length_c   1.000
_cell.angle_alpha   90.00
_cell.angle_beta   90.00
_cell.angle_gamma   90.00
#
_symmetry.space_group_name_H-M   'P 1'
#
loop_
_entity.id
_entity.type
_entity.pdbx_description
1 polymer ?
#
loop_
_entity_poly.entity_id
_entity_poly.type
_entity_poly.pdbx_seq_one_letter_code
_entity_poly.pdbx_strand_id
1 'polypeptide(L)'
;MPYLSIAWVLRLLMIFTYFSGLSQNSNFDLSMYYSENKALSNKTDSVFNALNDQQRVGQMIFAAIGELGHSEEYAKNLIIRDHIGGFVLLKGSKSAHAALI
;
A
#
# COMPACT_ATOMS: atom_id res chain seq x y z
N MET A 1 47.12 19.95 17.92
CA MET A 1 46.12 18.86 17.91
C MET A 1 45.90 18.46 16.46
N PRO A 2 46.62 17.45 15.96
CA PRO A 2 46.64 17.16 14.53
C PRO A 2 45.36 16.41 14.16
N TYR A 3 44.60 17.04 13.26
CA TYR A 3 43.73 16.43 12.26
C TYR A 3 43.44 14.93 12.48
N LEU A 4 42.28 14.67 13.08
CA LEU A 4 41.54 13.43 12.96
C LEU A 4 41.69 12.93 11.52
N SER A 5 42.47 11.87 11.32
CA SER A 5 42.96 11.54 9.98
C SER A 5 41.77 11.33 9.04
N ILE A 6 41.83 11.92 7.85
CA ILE A 6 40.78 11.83 6.82
C ILE A 6 40.36 10.36 6.58
N ALA A 7 41.29 9.43 6.79
CA ALA A 7 41.03 7.99 6.76
C ALA A 7 39.96 7.50 7.75
N TRP A 8 39.88 8.06 8.97
CA TRP A 8 38.84 7.69 9.94
C TRP A 8 37.46 8.20 9.53
N VAL A 9 37.38 9.43 9.00
CA VAL A 9 36.14 10.00 8.48
C VAL A 9 35.64 9.20 7.28
N LEU A 10 36.53 8.80 6.36
CA LEU A 10 36.19 7.98 5.21
C LEU A 10 35.73 6.56 5.60
N ARG A 11 36.34 5.96 6.63
CA ARG A 11 35.89 4.67 7.18
C ARG A 11 34.49 4.75 7.81
N LEU A 12 34.21 5.82 8.53
CA LEU A 12 32.90 6.06 9.16
C LEU A 12 31.81 6.33 8.10
N LEU A 13 32.16 7.08 7.05
CA LEU A 13 31.29 7.31 5.89
C LEU A 13 30.98 6.00 5.15
N MET A 14 31.98 5.14 4.92
CA MET A 14 31.75 3.82 4.31
C MET A 14 30.81 2.97 5.15
N ILE A 15 31.04 2.86 6.47
CA ILE A 15 30.17 2.10 7.38
C ILE A 15 28.72 2.61 7.31
N PHE A 16 28.50 3.93 7.28
CA PHE A 16 27.17 4.53 7.17
C PHE A 16 26.45 4.13 5.86
N THR A 17 27.17 4.09 4.75
CA THR A 17 26.59 3.68 3.45
C THR A 17 26.24 2.19 3.36
N TYR A 18 26.87 1.32 4.17
CA TYR A 18 26.51 -0.11 4.22
C TYR A 18 25.17 -0.36 4.95
N PHE A 19 24.77 0.49 5.91
CA PHE A 19 23.49 0.32 6.63
C PHE A 19 22.27 0.71 5.78
N SER A 20 22.40 1.65 4.86
CA SER A 20 21.30 2.15 4.02
C SER A 20 20.75 1.10 3.04
N GLY A 21 21.51 0.03 2.76
CA GLY A 21 21.15 -1.03 1.80
C GLY A 21 20.15 -2.07 2.30
N LEU A 22 19.69 -1.99 3.55
CA LEU A 22 18.78 -2.98 4.16
C LEU A 22 17.29 -2.67 3.96
N SER A 23 16.93 -1.68 3.14
CA SER A 23 15.53 -1.46 2.75
C SER A 23 15.06 -2.58 1.84
N GLN A 24 14.55 -3.65 2.44
CA GLN A 24 14.00 -4.80 1.73
C GLN A 24 12.57 -4.50 1.32
N ASN A 25 12.34 -4.39 0.01
CA ASN A 25 10.98 -4.45 -0.54
C ASN A 25 10.41 -5.83 -0.21
N SER A 26 9.49 -5.87 0.74
CA SER A 26 8.83 -7.10 1.16
C SER A 26 7.86 -7.50 0.05
N ASN A 27 8.18 -8.56 -0.70
CA ASN A 27 7.19 -9.18 -1.59
C ASN A 27 6.22 -9.97 -0.72
N PHE A 28 5.06 -9.40 -0.44
CA PHE A 28 3.99 -10.10 0.25
C PHE A 28 3.24 -10.99 -0.73
N ASP A 29 2.95 -12.21 -0.31
CA ASP A 29 2.05 -13.12 -1.01
C ASP A 29 0.84 -13.48 -0.14
N LEU A 30 -0.11 -14.19 -0.72
CA LEU A 30 -1.33 -14.57 -0.01
C LEU A 30 -1.08 -15.58 1.13
N SER A 31 -0.05 -16.42 1.03
CA SER A 31 0.29 -17.36 2.10
C SER A 31 0.74 -16.64 3.37
N MET A 32 1.38 -15.48 3.22
CA MET A 32 1.81 -14.63 4.33
C MET A 32 0.64 -14.04 5.11
N TYR A 33 -0.54 -13.88 4.50
CA TYR A 33 -1.76 -13.46 5.20
C TYR A 33 -2.24 -14.53 6.19
N TYR A 34 -2.07 -15.81 5.85
CA TYR A 34 -2.48 -16.93 6.69
C TYR A 34 -1.43 -17.33 7.74
N SER A 35 -0.34 -16.57 7.86
CA SER A 35 0.71 -16.78 8.86
C SER A 35 0.94 -15.50 9.67
N GLU A 36 1.55 -15.63 10.85
CA GLU A 36 1.90 -14.48 11.69
C GLU A 36 3.11 -13.71 11.11
N ASN A 37 2.90 -13.04 9.97
CA ASN A 37 3.93 -12.24 9.31
C ASN A 37 3.96 -10.82 9.90
N LYS A 38 4.90 -10.59 10.83
CA LYS A 38 5.06 -9.30 11.50
C LYS A 38 5.33 -8.13 10.53
N ALA A 39 6.04 -8.35 9.43
CA ALA A 39 6.31 -7.29 8.46
C ALA A 39 5.01 -6.87 7.74
N LEU A 40 4.15 -7.83 7.38
CA LEU A 40 2.83 -7.57 6.81
C LEU A 40 1.93 -6.85 7.83
N SER A 41 1.87 -7.32 9.08
CA SER A 41 1.09 -6.67 10.14
C SER A 41 1.52 -5.22 10.36
N ASN A 42 2.82 -4.97 10.53
CA ASN A 42 3.35 -3.62 10.70
C ASN A 42 3.02 -2.71 9.51
N LYS A 43 3.03 -3.27 8.28
CA LYS A 43 2.67 -2.50 7.08
C LYS A 43 1.20 -2.14 7.07
N THR A 44 0.31 -3.10 7.37
CA THR A 44 -1.14 -2.86 7.50
C THR A 44 -1.42 -1.81 8.57
N ASP A 45 -0.80 -1.92 9.75
CA ASP A 45 -0.95 -0.96 10.84
C ASP A 45 -0.47 0.43 10.42
N SER A 46 0.66 0.52 9.71
CA SER A 46 1.18 1.78 9.21
C SER A 46 0.20 2.48 8.25
N VAL A 47 -0.45 1.72 7.35
CA VAL A 47 -1.45 2.28 6.44
C VAL A 47 -2.71 2.67 7.21
N PHE A 48 -3.24 1.78 8.06
CA PHE A 48 -4.46 2.03 8.83
C PHE A 48 -4.35 3.25 9.76
N ASN A 49 -3.19 3.43 10.39
CA ASN A 49 -2.93 4.56 11.28
C ASN A 49 -2.77 5.89 10.54
N ALA A 50 -2.47 5.87 9.23
CA ALA A 50 -2.42 7.07 8.40
C ALA A 50 -3.81 7.53 7.91
N LEU A 51 -4.83 6.67 7.97
CA LEU A 51 -6.19 6.99 7.56
C LEU A 51 -6.94 7.80 8.62
N ASN A 52 -7.73 8.78 8.19
CA ASN A 52 -8.73 9.44 9.02
C ASN A 52 -9.98 8.56 9.22
N ASP A 53 -10.88 8.94 10.12
CA ASP A 53 -12.06 8.15 10.45
C ASP A 53 -12.99 7.92 9.26
N GLN A 54 -13.19 8.93 8.41
CA GLN A 54 -13.99 8.79 7.19
C GLN A 54 -13.37 7.77 6.25
N GLN A 55 -12.06 7.83 6.04
CA GLN A 55 -11.32 6.89 5.19
C GLN A 55 -11.39 5.47 5.74
N ARG A 56 -11.28 5.28 7.07
CA ARG A 56 -11.42 3.97 7.72
C ARG A 56 -12.80 3.38 7.51
N VAL A 57 -13.86 4.19 7.69
CA VAL A 57 -15.23 3.76 7.41
C VAL A 57 -15.40 3.47 5.92
N GLY A 58 -14.82 4.28 5.04
CA GLY A 58 -14.80 4.08 3.59
C GLY A 58 -14.26 2.70 3.22
N GLN A 59 -13.15 2.26 3.82
CA GLN A 59 -12.57 0.93 3.59
C GLN A 59 -13.53 -0.24 3.90
N MET A 60 -14.59 -0.02 4.69
CA MET A 60 -15.60 -1.04 5.03
C MET A 60 -16.77 -1.09 4.03
N ILE A 61 -16.86 -0.14 3.11
CA ILE A 61 -17.98 -0.01 2.17
C ILE A 61 -17.59 -0.61 0.82
N PHE A 62 -18.49 -1.44 0.29
CA PHE A 62 -18.39 -2.04 -1.04
C PHE A 62 -19.60 -1.64 -1.89
N ALA A 63 -19.35 -1.25 -3.13
CA ALA A 63 -20.38 -0.87 -4.09
C ALA A 63 -20.36 -1.81 -5.29
N ALA A 64 -21.54 -2.15 -5.81
CA ALA A 64 -21.65 -2.91 -7.04
C ALA A 64 -21.51 -1.98 -8.26
N ILE A 65 -20.66 -2.32 -9.22
CA ILE A 65 -20.46 -1.57 -10.46
C ILE A 65 -20.50 -2.51 -11.67
N GLY A 66 -20.76 -1.98 -12.86
CA GLY A 66 -20.87 -2.78 -14.09
C GLY A 66 -22.27 -2.69 -14.69
N GLU A 67 -22.59 -3.58 -15.63
CA GLU A 67 -23.84 -3.49 -16.42
C GLU A 67 -25.11 -3.53 -15.55
N LEU A 68 -25.06 -4.24 -14.42
CA LEU A 68 -26.17 -4.33 -13.46
C LEU A 68 -25.92 -3.52 -12.17
N GLY A 69 -24.82 -2.78 -12.10
CA GLY A 69 -24.43 -1.98 -10.93
C GLY A 69 -24.46 -0.48 -11.20
N HIS A 70 -23.74 0.27 -10.37
CA HIS A 70 -23.49 1.69 -10.60
C HIS A 70 -22.53 1.92 -11.77
N SER A 71 -22.61 3.12 -12.35
CA SER A 71 -21.72 3.56 -13.43
C SER A 71 -20.28 3.74 -12.94
N GLU A 72 -19.33 3.66 -13.88
CA GLU A 72 -17.91 3.93 -13.59
C GLU A 72 -17.69 5.37 -13.10
N GLU A 73 -18.47 6.34 -13.59
CA GLU A 73 -18.41 7.72 -13.12
C GLU A 73 -18.80 7.83 -11.64
N TYR A 74 -19.84 7.11 -11.22
CA TYR A 74 -20.22 7.03 -9.81
C TYR A 74 -19.08 6.41 -8.97
N ALA A 75 -18.45 5.34 -9.46
CA ALA A 75 -17.30 4.71 -8.82
C ALA A 75 -16.12 5.68 -8.65
N LYS A 76 -15.76 6.42 -9.71
CA LYS A 76 -14.70 7.44 -9.70
C LYS A 76 -14.97 8.53 -8.66
N ASN A 77 -16.21 8.99 -8.56
CA ASN A 77 -16.60 9.97 -7.57
C ASN A 77 -16.45 9.45 -6.12
N LEU A 78 -16.72 8.17 -5.87
CA LEU A 78 -16.52 7.56 -4.55
C LEU A 78 -15.03 7.41 -4.21
N ILE A 79 -14.20 7.04 -5.20
CA ILE A 79 -12.74 6.92 -5.04
C ILE A 79 -12.13 8.28 -4.68
N ILE A 80 -12.45 9.34 -5.42
CA ILE A 80 -11.90 10.70 -5.20
C ILE A 80 -12.23 11.23 -3.80
N ARG A 81 -13.32 10.75 -3.19
CA ARG A 81 -13.78 11.18 -1.86
C ARG A 81 -13.29 10.26 -0.73
N ASP A 82 -12.51 9.23 -1.05
CA ASP A 82 -12.09 8.18 -0.11
C ASP A 82 -13.26 7.51 0.65
N HIS A 83 -14.40 7.33 -0.01
CA HIS A 83 -15.62 6.80 0.60
C HIS A 83 -15.85 5.29 0.37
N ILE A 84 -14.88 4.59 -0.23
CA ILE A 84 -15.06 3.20 -0.67
C ILE A 84 -13.80 2.38 -0.48
N GLY A 85 -13.96 1.12 -0.07
CA GLY A 85 -12.88 0.14 0.13
C GLY A 85 -12.73 -0.82 -1.04
N GLY A 86 -13.81 -1.05 -1.79
CA GLY A 86 -13.76 -1.88 -2.98
C GLY A 86 -15.06 -1.92 -3.76
N PHE A 87 -15.02 -2.67 -4.87
CA PHE A 87 -16.13 -2.81 -5.78
C PHE A 87 -16.44 -4.27 -6.07
N VAL A 88 -17.71 -4.57 -6.28
CA VAL A 88 -18.19 -5.84 -6.81
C VAL A 88 -18.56 -5.63 -8.27
N LEU A 89 -17.87 -6.32 -9.18
CA LEU A 89 -18.13 -6.22 -10.61
C LEU A 89 -19.33 -7.12 -10.99
N LEU A 90 -20.44 -6.50 -11.40
CA LEU A 90 -21.67 -7.19 -11.78
C LEU A 90 -21.87 -7.19 -13.29
N LYS A 91 -21.84 -8.40 -13.86
CA LYS A 91 -22.11 -8.72 -15.28
C LYS A 91 -21.19 -7.95 -16.26
N GLY A 92 -20.57 -8.69 -17.17
CA GLY A 92 -19.66 -8.12 -18.16
C GLY A 92 -18.69 -9.17 -18.69
N SER A 93 -17.74 -8.73 -19.50
CA SER A 93 -16.65 -9.59 -19.96
C SER A 93 -15.44 -9.47 -19.03
N LYS A 94 -14.66 -10.55 -18.92
CA LYS A 94 -13.38 -10.53 -18.20
C LYS A 94 -12.47 -9.39 -18.68
N SER A 95 -12.45 -9.12 -19.98
CA SER A 95 -11.66 -8.03 -20.57
C SER A 95 -12.12 -6.65 -20.09
N ALA A 96 -13.44 -6.42 -20.10
CA ALA A 96 -14.02 -5.16 -19.62
C ALA A 96 -13.79 -4.95 -18.12
N HIS A 97 -13.89 -6.02 -17.32
CA HIS A 97 -13.60 -5.98 -15.89
C HIS A 97 -12.11 -5.73 -15.62
N ALA A 98 -11.20 -6.34 -16.37
CA ALA A 98 -9.77 -6.12 -16.24
C ALA A 98 -9.34 -4.68 -16.59
N ALA A 99 -10.09 -3.98 -17.44
CA ALA A 99 -9.81 -2.58 -17.79
C ALA A 99 -10.22 -1.59 -16.68
N LEU A 100 -10.99 -2.03 -15.67
CA LEU A 100 -11.47 -1.20 -14.56
C LEU A 100 -10.57 -1.26 -13.30
N ILE A 101 -9.61 -2.18 -13.26
CA ILE A 101 -8.68 -2.44 -12.16
C ILE A 101 -7.28 -2.00 -12.56
#